data_AF-A0A1X0RV32-F1
#
_entry.id   AF-A0A1X0RV32-F1
#
_cell.length_a   1.000
_cell.length_b   1.000
_cell.length_c   1.000
_cell.angle_alpha   90.00
_cell.angle_beta   90.00
_cell.angle_gamma   90.00
#
_symmetry.space_group_name_H-M   'P 1'
#
loop_
_entity.id
_entity.type
_entity.pdbx_description
1 polymer ?
#
loop_
_entity_poly.entity_id
_entity_poly.type
_entity_poly.pdbx_seq_one_letter_code
_entity_poly.pdbx_strand_id
1 'polypeptide(L)' 'QVAEKELTLFDKPVWFNITIQLAAGINIKLCVYEDSEPTDIVNTFMKYHHITANDTARKGIIKTLEKLIKVRKETI' A
#
# COMPACT_ATOMS: atom_id res chain seq x y z
N GLN A 1 -4.00 15.76 -20.52
CA GLN A 1 -3.79 14.49 -19.80
C GLN A 1 -3.17 14.84 -18.46
N VAL A 2 -3.90 14.67 -17.35
CA VAL A 2 -3.31 14.82 -16.02
C VAL A 2 -2.44 13.59 -15.84
N ALA A 3 -1.12 13.76 -15.84
CA ALA A 3 -0.22 12.69 -15.43
C ALA A 3 -0.63 12.32 -14.01
N GLU A 4 -1.23 11.14 -13.83
CA GLU A 4 -1.32 10.51 -12.51
C GLU A 4 0.13 10.43 -12.01
N LYS A 5 0.52 11.36 -11.13
CA LYS A 5 1.79 11.25 -10.41
C LYS A 5 1.66 10.00 -9.56
N GLU A 6 2.18 8.89 -10.05
CA GLU A 6 2.39 7.71 -9.21
C GLU A 6 3.31 8.14 -8.07
N LEU A 7 2.73 8.20 -6.89
CA LEU A 7 3.42 8.63 -5.68
C LEU A 7 4.33 7.50 -5.23
N THR A 8 5.56 7.52 -5.74
CA THR A 8 6.66 6.72 -5.21
C THR A 8 7.05 7.30 -3.86
N LEU A 9 6.41 6.82 -2.78
CA LEU A 9 6.66 7.22 -1.39
C LEU A 9 8.11 6.92 -0.94
N PHE A 10 8.78 6.03 -1.66
CA PHE A 10 10.17 5.67 -1.45
C PHE A 10 10.85 5.74 -2.83
N ASP A 11 12.08 6.27 -2.90
CA ASP A 11 12.94 6.25 -4.11
C ASP A 11 13.41 4.81 -4.43
N LYS A 12 12.48 3.86 -4.41
CA LYS A 12 12.66 2.43 -4.62
C LYS A 12 11.76 1.99 -5.76
N PRO A 13 12.19 1.00 -6.56
CA PRO A 13 11.33 0.43 -7.59
C PRO A 13 10.08 -0.17 -6.93
N VAL A 14 8.92 0.22 -7.44
CA VAL A 14 7.65 -0.37 -7.02
C VAL A 14 7.64 -1.82 -7.49
N TRP A 15 7.46 -2.74 -6.55
CA TRP A 15 7.33 -4.15 -6.86
C TRP A 15 5.91 -4.45 -7.33
N PHE A 16 4.90 -3.96 -6.61
CA PHE A 16 3.51 -3.99 -7.05
C PHE A 16 2.63 -2.95 -6.38
N ASN A 17 1.45 -2.72 -6.96
CA ASN A 17 0.45 -1.81 -6.45
C ASN A 17 -0.82 -2.56 -6.05
N ILE A 18 -1.46 -2.11 -4.97
CA ILE A 18 -2.79 -2.52 -4.56
C ILE A 18 -3.72 -1.31 -4.69
N THR A 19 -4.84 -1.45 -5.39
CA THR A 19 -5.86 -0.41 -5.41
C THR A 19 -6.77 -0.56 -4.19
N ILE A 20 -6.79 0.46 -3.33
CA ILE A 20 -7.66 0.53 -2.16
C ILE A 20 -8.81 1.48 -2.50
N GLN A 21 -10.03 0.95 -2.46
CA GLN A 21 -11.23 1.77 -2.55
C GLN A 21 -11.64 2.22 -1.15
N LEU A 22 -11.56 3.53 -0.88
CA LEU A 22 -11.94 4.10 0.43
C LEU A 22 -13.43 4.50 0.47
N ALA A 23 -13.96 4.96 -0.66
CA ALA A 23 -15.35 5.32 -0.84
C ALA A 23 -15.77 5.13 -2.31
N ALA A 24 -17.05 5.31 -2.61
CA ALA A 24 -17.53 5.31 -3.99
C ALA A 24 -16.77 6.38 -4.80
N GLY A 25 -16.04 5.93 -5.83
CA GLY A 25 -15.22 6.81 -6.68
C GLY A 25 -13.87 7.25 -6.10
N ILE A 26 -13.53 6.89 -4.85
CA ILE A 26 -12.24 7.23 -4.23
C ILE A 26 -11.37 5.98 -4.20
N ASN A 27 -10.48 5.90 -5.18
CA ASN A 27 -9.48 4.84 -5.30
C ASN A 27 -8.09 5.41 -5.05
N ILE A 28 -7.31 4.77 -4.19
CA ILE A 28 -5.93 5.15 -3.91
C ILE A 28 -5.01 3.94 -4.16
N LYS A 29 -3.91 4.16 -4.86
CA LYS A 29 -2.89 3.14 -5.09
C LYS A 29 -1.95 3.05 -3.87
N LEU A 30 -1.85 1.87 -3.27
CA LEU A 30 -0.85 1.53 -2.27
C LEU A 30 0.34 0.87 -2.99
N CYS A 31 1.48 1.56 -3.01
CA CYS A 31 2.71 1.04 -3.60
C CYS A 31 3.47 0.16 -2.60
N VAL A 32 3.85 -1.04 -3.06
CA VAL A 32 4.60 -2.04 -2.30
C VAL A 32 5.98 -2.19 -2.94
N TYR A 33 7.02 -2.18 -2.10
CA TYR A 33 8.41 -2.26 -2.51
C TYR A 33 9.03 -3.55 -1.96
N GLU A 34 9.98 -4.13 -2.68
CA GLU A 34 10.49 -5.50 -2.44
C GLU A 34 11.02 -5.72 -1.01
N ASP A 35 11.77 -4.75 -0.49
CA ASP A 35 12.42 -4.81 0.83
C ASP A 35 11.76 -3.90 1.88
N SER A 36 10.54 -3.44 1.64
CA SER A 36 9.85 -2.57 2.58
C SER A 36 8.97 -3.37 3.53
N GLU A 37 9.08 -3.04 4.82
CA GLU A 37 8.25 -3.66 5.85
C GLU A 37 6.77 -3.31 5.67
N PRO A 38 5.85 -4.29 5.74
CA PRO A 38 4.42 -4.06 5.53
C PRO A 38 3.83 -2.99 6.45
N THR A 39 4.29 -2.98 7.71
CA THR A 39 3.87 -2.00 8.71
C THR A 39 4.26 -0.58 8.32
N ASP A 40 5.47 -0.39 7.80
CA ASP A 40 5.98 0.92 7.39
C ASP A 40 5.26 1.44 6.14
N ILE A 41 5.00 0.55 5.18
CA ILE A 41 4.20 0.86 3.98
C ILE A 41 2.82 1.37 4.38
N VAL A 42 2.11 0.63 5.24
CA VAL A 42 0.74 0.98 5.65
C VAL A 42 0.71 2.25 6.49
N ASN A 43 1.61 2.39 7.47
CA ASN A 43 1.67 3.60 8.30
C ASN A 43 1.99 4.85 7.47
N THR A 44 2.93 4.74 6.52
CA THR A 44 3.30 5.85 5.62
C THR A 44 2.14 6.21 4.70
N PHE A 45 1.48 5.21 4.12
CA PHE A 45 0.29 5.41 3.29
C PHE A 45 -0.84 6.11 4.04
N MET A 46 -1.17 5.65 5.25
CA MET A 46 -2.21 6.26 6.06
C MET A 46 -1.87 7.70 6.43
N LYS A 47 -0.63 7.95 6.83
CA LYS A 47 -0.14 9.29 7.17
C LYS A 47 -0.19 10.23 5.96
N TYR A 48 0.26 9.79 4.79
CA TYR A 48 0.33 10.60 3.59
C TYR A 48 -1.05 10.96 3.03
N HIS A 49 -1.98 9.99 3.04
CA HIS A 49 -3.34 10.20 2.54
C HIS A 49 -4.33 10.69 3.61
N HIS A 50 -3.83 11.06 4.80
CA HIS A 50 -4.64 11.50 5.94
C HIS A 50 -5.79 10.52 6.28
N ILE A 51 -5.55 9.21 6.09
CA ILE A 51 -6.54 8.17 6.34
C ILE A 51 -6.58 7.90 7.85
N THR A 52 -7.74 8.14 8.45
CA THR A 52 -8.00 7.76 9.83
C THR A 52 -8.64 6.38 9.84
N ALA A 53 -7.87 5.36 10.22
CA ALA A 53 -8.33 3.98 10.35
C ALA A 53 -8.23 3.54 11.82
N ASN A 54 -9.19 2.73 12.28
CA ASN A 54 -9.07 2.09 13.58
C ASN A 54 -7.98 1.00 13.57
N ASP A 55 -7.53 0.60 14.76
CA ASP A 55 -6.45 -0.38 14.90
C ASP A 55 -6.75 -1.72 14.22
N THR A 56 -8.00 -2.15 14.22
CA THR A 56 -8.44 -3.40 13.57
C THR A 56 -8.27 -3.32 12.06
N ALA A 57 -8.73 -2.23 11.44
CA ALA A 57 -8.60 -2.01 10.00
C ALA A 57 -7.14 -1.90 9.58
N ARG A 58 -6.32 -1.15 10.35
CA ARG A 58 -4.88 -1.04 10.10
C ARG A 58 -4.18 -2.39 10.17
N LYS A 59 -4.41 -3.18 11.23
CA LYS A 59 -3.86 -4.54 11.36
C LYS A 59 -4.34 -5.48 10.26
N GLY A 60 -5.58 -5.33 9.81
CA GLY A 60 -6.13 -6.10 8.69
C GLY A 60 -5.38 -5.84 7.38
N ILE A 61 -5.11 -4.57 7.06
CA ILE A 61 -4.36 -4.19 5.85
C ILE A 61 -2.93 -4.73 5.92
N ILE A 62 -2.26 -4.59 7.07
CA ILE A 62 -0.90 -5.11 7.29
C ILE A 62 -0.85 -6.62 7.03
N LYS A 63 -1.77 -7.40 7.62
CA LYS A 63 -1.82 -8.86 7.42
C LYS A 63 -2.09 -9.27 5.97
N THR A 64 -2.98 -8.55 5.29
CA THR A 64 -3.22 -8.77 3.85
C THR A 64 -1.95 -8.53 3.05
N LEU A 65 -1.23 -7.44 3.36
CA LEU A 65 0.00 -7.08 2.69
C LEU A 65 1.11 -8.12 2.93
N GLU A 66 1.29 -8.59 4.17
CA GLU A 66 2.19 -9.69 4.53
C GLU A 66 1.91 -10.94 3.70
N LYS A 67 0.63 -11.34 3.59
CA LYS A 67 0.24 -12.53 2.84
C LYS A 67 0.54 -12.37 1.34
N LEU A 68 0.26 -11.20 0.77
CA LEU A 68 0.52 -10.92 -0.64
C LEU A 68 2.02 -10.91 -0.95
N ILE A 69 2.82 -10.27 -0.09
CA ILE A 69 4.28 -10.28 -0.21
C ILE A 69 4.81 -11.71 -0.15
N LYS A 70 4.36 -12.50 0.83
CA LYS A 70 4.76 -13.91 0.97
C LYS A 70 4.46 -14.73 -0.30
N VAL A 71 3.20 -14.70 -0.75
CA VAL A 71 2.78 -15.44 -1.96
C VAL A 71 3.61 -15.03 -3.17
N ARG A 72 3.88 -13.73 -3.33
CA ARG A 72 4.68 -13.23 -4.44
C ARG A 72 6.14 -13.69 -4.36
N LYS A 73 6.75 -13.70 -3.17
CA LYS A 73 8.12 -14.23 -2.96
C LYS A 73 8.22 -15.73 -3.27
N GLU A 74 7.15 -16.49 -3.07
CA GLU A 74 7.10 -17.93 -3.36
C GLU A 74 6.85 -18.24 -4.84
N THR A 75 6.43 -17.25 -5.65
CA THR A 75 6.05 -17.44 -7.06
C THR A 75 7.14 -16.99 -8.05
N ILE A 76 8.18 -16.29 -7.58
CA ILE A 76 9.35 -15.83 -8.36
C ILE A 76 10.51 -16.80 -8.11
#